data_AF-A0A2S5ZUF0-F1
#
_entry.id   AF-A0A2S5ZUF0-F1
#
_cell.length_a   1.000
_cell.length_b   1.000
_cell.length_c   1.000
_cell.angle_alpha   90.00
_cell.angle_beta   90.00
_cell.angle_gamma   90.00
#
_symmetry.space_group_name_H-M   'P 1'
#
loop_
_entity.id
_entity.type
_entity.pdbx_description
1 polymer ?
#
loop_
_entity_poly.entity_id
_entity_poly.type
_entity_poly.pdbx_seq_one_letter_code
_entity_poly.pdbx_strand_id
1 'polypeptide(L)'
;MCAVKVLREVGGTVVDVSDETPLVFPGRGGVLRDPHNFNRTWRAARGTVYKDVTQYTFRKTVATLIAEMADSKTAAKQLGHSRDGITERHYIASPERAPDSSAVLEEGLGRAS
;
A
#
# COMPACT_ATOMS: atom_id res chain seq x y z
N MET A 1 -15.77 -27.57 21.95
CA MET A 1 -17.02 -28.37 21.93
C MET A 1 -17.85 -28.30 23.23
N CYS A 2 -17.27 -28.00 24.40
CA CYS A 2 -18.01 -28.00 25.68
C CYS A 2 -18.89 -26.74 25.95
N ALA A 3 -18.46 -25.54 25.50
CA ALA A 3 -19.13 -24.27 25.84
C ALA A 3 -20.49 -24.04 25.12
N VAL A 4 -20.65 -24.54 23.89
CA VAL A 4 -21.87 -24.36 23.08
C VAL A 4 -23.04 -25.19 23.60
N LYS A 5 -22.75 -26.34 24.24
CA LYS A 5 -23.76 -27.24 24.78
C LYS A 5 -24.49 -26.61 25.98
N VAL A 6 -23.73 -25.99 26.89
CA VAL A 6 -24.27 -25.33 28.10
C VAL A 6 -25.23 -24.20 27.72
N LEU A 7 -24.90 -23.36 26.75
CA LEU A 7 -25.75 -22.23 26.31
C LEU A 7 -27.10 -22.66 25.71
N ARG A 8 -27.16 -23.83 25.06
CA ARG A 8 -28.43 -24.40 24.56
C ARG A 8 -29.31 -24.95 25.68
N GLU A 9 -28.72 -25.46 26.76
CA GLU A 9 -29.46 -26.01 27.91
C GLU A 9 -30.11 -24.92 28.79
N VAL A 10 -29.51 -23.71 28.87
CA VAL A 10 -30.11 -22.55 29.58
C VAL A 10 -31.10 -21.73 28.77
N GLY A 11 -31.53 -22.20 27.58
CA GLY A 11 -32.51 -21.49 26.75
C GLY A 11 -31.97 -20.21 26.09
N GLY A 12 -30.64 -20.07 26.01
CA GLY A 12 -30.00 -18.97 25.29
C GLY A 12 -30.28 -19.07 23.79
N THR A 13 -30.71 -17.96 23.18
CA THR A 13 -30.89 -17.90 21.72
C THR A 13 -29.50 -17.87 21.08
N VAL A 14 -29.13 -18.94 20.37
CA VAL A 14 -27.93 -18.96 19.53
C VAL A 14 -28.31 -18.35 18.19
N VAL A 15 -27.87 -17.11 17.96
CA VAL A 15 -27.98 -16.48 16.64
C VAL A 15 -26.77 -16.92 15.84
N ASP A 16 -27.01 -17.66 14.76
CA ASP A 16 -25.97 -17.99 13.78
C ASP A 16 -25.71 -16.72 12.97
N VAL A 17 -24.65 -16.00 13.32
CA VAL A 17 -24.22 -14.81 12.57
C VAL A 17 -23.35 -15.31 11.43
N SER A 18 -23.81 -15.16 10.19
CA SER A 18 -22.94 -15.38 9.05
C SER A 18 -21.86 -14.29 9.07
N ASP A 19 -20.62 -14.65 9.39
CA ASP A 19 -19.44 -13.77 9.35
C ASP A 19 -19.02 -13.39 7.91
N GLU A 20 -19.95 -13.46 6.96
CA GLU A 20 -19.72 -13.14 5.55
C GLU A 20 -19.63 -11.62 5.39
N THR A 21 -18.43 -11.09 5.54
CA THR A 21 -18.17 -9.67 5.27
C THR A 21 -18.22 -9.44 3.75
N PRO A 22 -19.08 -8.55 3.24
CA PRO A 22 -19.15 -8.29 1.81
C PRO A 22 -17.83 -7.74 1.28
N LEU A 23 -17.38 -8.28 0.14
CA LEU A 23 -16.16 -7.82 -0.51
C LEU A 23 -16.34 -6.41 -1.07
N VAL A 24 -15.36 -5.52 -0.86
CA VAL A 24 -15.36 -4.16 -1.43
C VAL A 24 -15.23 -4.20 -2.95
N PHE A 25 -14.45 -5.15 -3.48
CA PHE A 25 -14.24 -5.33 -4.92
C PHE A 25 -14.51 -6.78 -5.35
N PRO A 26 -15.79 -7.18 -5.43
CA PRO A 26 -16.14 -8.55 -5.78
C PRO A 26 -15.80 -8.84 -7.26
N GLY A 27 -15.44 -10.09 -7.52
CA GLY A 27 -15.43 -10.66 -8.85
C GLY A 27 -16.84 -10.97 -9.36
N ARG A 28 -16.94 -11.54 -10.56
CA ARG A 28 -18.22 -12.03 -11.09
C ARG A 28 -18.77 -13.11 -10.17
N GLY A 29 -20.00 -12.97 -9.70
CA GLY A 29 -20.63 -13.91 -8.78
C GLY A 29 -20.33 -13.69 -7.29
N GLY A 30 -19.77 -12.53 -6.92
CA GLY A 30 -19.58 -12.17 -5.50
C GLY A 30 -18.35 -12.78 -4.83
N VAL A 31 -17.52 -13.50 -5.58
CA VAL A 31 -16.31 -14.17 -5.09
C VAL A 31 -15.09 -13.24 -5.04
N LEU A 32 -14.02 -13.68 -4.39
CA LEU A 32 -12.73 -12.99 -4.40
C LEU A 32 -12.25 -12.74 -5.83
N ARG A 33 -11.77 -11.52 -6.09
CA ARG A 33 -11.28 -11.15 -7.41
C ARG A 33 -9.90 -11.74 -7.66
N ASP A 34 -9.83 -12.60 -8.66
CA ASP A 34 -8.58 -13.21 -9.12
C ASP A 34 -7.58 -12.16 -9.67
N PRO A 35 -6.27 -12.27 -9.37
CA PRO A 35 -5.24 -11.34 -9.85
C PRO A 35 -5.14 -11.25 -11.38
N HIS A 36 -5.30 -12.35 -12.12
CA HIS A 36 -5.26 -12.34 -13.58
C HIS A 36 -6.42 -11.53 -14.16
N ASN A 37 -7.62 -11.68 -13.58
CA ASN A 37 -8.79 -10.89 -13.97
C ASN A 37 -8.61 -9.41 -13.65
N PHE A 38 -8.04 -9.07 -12.49
CA PHE A 38 -7.69 -7.68 -12.17
C PHE A 38 -6.66 -7.11 -13.16
N ASN A 39 -5.64 -7.88 -13.54
CA ASN A 39 -4.63 -7.46 -14.52
C ASN A 39 -5.22 -7.18 -15.90
N ARG A 40 -6.30 -7.87 -16.28
CA ARG A 40 -7.05 -7.59 -17.52
C ARG A 40 -7.77 -6.25 -17.43
N THR A 41 -8.50 -6.02 -16.34
CA THR A 41 -9.19 -4.73 -16.09
C THR A 41 -8.19 -3.58 -16.01
N TRP A 42 -7.04 -3.79 -15.35
CA TRP A 42 -5.95 -2.80 -15.28
C TRP A 42 -5.44 -2.41 -16.67
N ARG A 43 -5.15 -3.41 -17.53
CA ARG A 43 -4.72 -3.16 -18.92
C ARG A 43 -5.75 -2.40 -19.74
N ALA A 44 -7.04 -2.70 -19.54
CA ALA A 44 -8.12 -1.96 -20.19
C ALA A 44 -8.20 -0.51 -19.69
N ALA A 45 -8.16 -0.29 -18.37
CA ALA A 45 -8.27 1.03 -17.76
C ALA A 45 -7.09 1.96 -18.12
N ARG A 46 -5.86 1.43 -18.14
CA ARG A 46 -4.67 2.22 -18.50
C ARG A 46 -4.58 2.56 -20.00
N GLY A 47 -5.30 1.83 -20.85
CA GLY A 47 -5.25 2.00 -22.30
C GLY A 47 -3.87 1.75 -22.93
N THR A 48 -3.69 2.26 -24.15
CA THR A 48 -2.45 2.14 -24.92
C THR A 48 -1.44 3.25 -24.61
N VAL A 49 -1.90 4.42 -24.19
CA VAL A 49 -1.06 5.57 -23.82
C VAL A 49 -0.12 5.20 -22.67
N TYR A 50 -0.64 4.53 -21.65
CA TYR A 50 0.14 4.13 -20.46
C TYR A 50 0.55 2.67 -20.52
N LYS A 51 0.91 2.15 -21.70
CA LYS A 51 1.17 0.71 -21.89
C LYS A 51 2.29 0.15 -21.01
N ASP A 52 3.29 0.99 -20.72
CA ASP A 52 4.47 0.63 -19.94
C ASP A 52 4.24 0.84 -18.43
N VAL A 53 3.08 1.39 -18.03
CA VAL A 53 2.70 1.54 -16.63
C VAL A 53 2.17 0.20 -16.09
N THR A 54 2.93 -0.34 -15.15
CA THR A 54 2.58 -1.51 -14.36
C THR A 54 2.03 -1.09 -12.99
N GLN A 55 1.43 -2.03 -12.26
CA GLN A 55 1.04 -1.81 -10.86
C GLN A 55 2.25 -1.46 -9.99
N TYR A 56 3.41 -2.05 -10.29
CA TYR A 56 4.65 -1.78 -9.57
C TYR A 56 5.14 -0.35 -9.81
N THR A 57 5.18 0.11 -11.07
CA THR A 57 5.57 1.49 -11.38
C THR A 57 4.56 2.49 -10.83
N PHE A 58 3.26 2.17 -10.82
CA PHE A 58 2.24 3.00 -10.19
C PHE A 58 2.48 3.12 -8.67
N ARG A 59 2.77 2.01 -7.98
CA ARG A 59 3.15 2.02 -6.55
C ARG A 59 4.40 2.86 -6.30
N LYS A 60 5.39 2.80 -7.20
CA LYS A 60 6.59 3.64 -7.15
C LYS A 60 6.25 5.13 -7.22
N THR A 61 5.41 5.53 -8.19
CA THR A 61 5.01 6.93 -8.36
C THR A 61 4.34 7.48 -7.10
N VAL A 62 3.39 6.73 -6.51
CA VAL A 62 2.71 7.15 -5.28
C VAL A 62 3.68 7.26 -4.10
N ALA A 63 4.56 6.27 -3.92
CA ALA A 63 5.54 6.29 -2.83
C ALA A 63 6.55 7.43 -2.97
N THR A 64 7.01 7.71 -4.19
CA THR A 64 7.89 8.84 -4.49
C THR A 64 7.21 10.16 -4.14
N LEU A 65 5.97 10.37 -4.59
CA LEU A 65 5.21 11.58 -4.29
C LEU A 65 5.04 11.81 -2.78
N ILE A 66 4.75 10.76 -2.02
CA ILE A 66 4.63 10.87 -0.56
C ILE A 66 5.98 11.18 0.08
N ALA A 67 7.06 10.56 -0.39
CA ALA A 67 8.39 10.80 0.16
C ALA A 67 8.89 12.23 -0.10
N GLU A 68 8.59 12.79 -1.27
CA GLU A 68 8.91 14.18 -1.63
C GLU A 68 8.11 15.19 -0.81
N MET A 69 6.84 14.90 -0.53
CA MET A 69 5.94 15.80 0.18
C MET A 69 6.02 15.66 1.71
N ALA A 70 6.48 14.52 2.22
CA ALA A 70 6.56 14.21 3.64
C ALA A 70 7.92 13.59 3.98
N ASP A 71 8.01 12.26 4.01
CA ASP A 71 9.26 11.53 4.23
C ASP A 71 9.15 10.06 3.78
N SER A 72 10.29 9.37 3.70
CA SER A 72 10.38 7.97 3.27
C SER A 72 9.66 7.00 4.22
N LYS A 73 9.64 7.32 5.52
CA LYS A 73 8.99 6.52 6.56
C LYS A 73 7.46 6.55 6.42
N THR A 74 6.89 7.69 6.05
CA THR A 74 5.47 7.89 5.80
C THR A 74 5.06 7.16 4.54
N ALA A 75 5.88 7.26 3.48
CA ALA A 75 5.70 6.42 2.28
C ALA A 75 5.72 4.92 2.64
N ALA A 76 6.67 4.47 3.47
CA ALA A 76 6.76 3.07 3.87
C ALA A 76 5.54 2.57 4.65
N LYS A 77 5.02 3.39 5.58
CA LYS A 77 3.78 3.11 6.31
C LYS A 77 2.58 3.01 5.37
N GLN A 78 2.44 3.93 4.41
CA GLN A 78 1.39 3.87 3.41
C GLN A 78 1.45 2.58 2.58
N LEU A 79 2.66 2.12 2.28
CA LEU A 79 2.91 0.91 1.52
C LEU A 79 2.78 -0.38 2.33
N GLY A 80 2.62 -0.29 3.66
CA GLY A 80 2.52 -1.43 4.57
C GLY A 80 3.85 -2.13 4.86
N HIS A 81 4.99 -1.46 4.67
CA HIS A 81 6.30 -2.05 4.95
C HIS A 81 6.73 -1.79 6.40
N SER A 82 7.23 -2.82 7.07
CA SER A 82 7.72 -2.74 8.46
C SER A 82 9.03 -1.97 8.60
N ARG A 83 9.80 -1.85 7.52
CA ARG A 83 11.04 -1.07 7.43
C ARG A 83 10.99 -0.16 6.21
N ASP A 84 11.47 1.06 6.38
CA ASP A 84 11.57 2.09 5.34
C ASP A 84 12.60 1.78 4.26
N GLY A 85 13.72 1.13 4.60
CA GLY A 85 14.78 0.84 3.63
C GLY A 85 14.32 0.04 2.38
N ILE A 86 13.30 -0.81 2.48
CA ILE A 86 12.71 -1.48 1.30
C ILE A 86 11.98 -0.46 0.41
N THR A 87 11.26 0.47 1.01
CA THR A 87 10.53 1.53 0.32
C THR A 87 11.49 2.50 -0.35
N GLU A 88 12.52 2.95 0.34
CA GLU A 88 13.55 3.81 -0.23
C GLU A 88 14.22 3.16 -1.43
N ARG A 89 14.66 1.90 -1.30
CA ARG A 89 15.38 1.22 -2.38
C ARG A 89 14.51 0.88 -3.59
N HIS A 90 13.28 0.42 -3.37
CA HIS A 90 12.48 -0.21 -4.41
C HIS A 90 11.23 0.56 -4.79
N TYR A 91 10.82 1.57 -4.04
CA TYR A 91 9.55 2.27 -4.27
C TYR A 91 9.69 3.79 -4.35
N ILE A 92 10.76 4.38 -3.84
CA ILE A 92 11.04 5.80 -4.01
C ILE A 92 12.02 5.97 -5.18
N ALA A 93 11.71 6.88 -6.10
CA ALA A 93 12.61 7.21 -7.19
C ALA A 93 13.85 7.93 -6.62
N SER A 94 15.04 7.50 -7.04
CA SER A 94 16.25 8.26 -6.74
C SER A 94 16.25 9.52 -7.61
N PRO A 95 16.43 10.71 -7.01
CA PRO A 95 16.52 11.94 -7.78
C PRO A 95 17.75 11.90 -8.69
N GLU A 96 17.59 12.30 -9.96
CA GLU A 96 18.68 12.32 -10.94
C GLU A 96 19.77 13.36 -10.57
N ARG A 97 19.37 14.41 -9.84
CA ARG A 97 20.27 15.44 -9.32
C ARG A 97 20.13 15.51 -7.82
N ALA A 98 21.26 15.46 -7.11
CA ALA A 98 21.27 15.68 -5.68
C ALA A 98 20.78 17.11 -5.38
N PRO A 99 19.96 17.30 -4.32
CA PRO A 99 19.59 18.63 -3.87
C PRO A 99 20.85 19.43 -3.48
N ASP A 100 20.77 20.75 -3.60
CA ASP A 100 21.85 21.64 -3.17
C ASP A 100 21.96 21.60 -1.64
N SER A 101 23.05 21.00 -1.15
CA SER A 101 23.37 20.89 0.26
C SER A 101 24.42 21.90 0.71
N SER A 102 24.84 22.85 -0.15
CA SER A 102 25.91 23.81 0.17
C SER A 102 25.61 24.57 1.46
N ALA A 103 24.39 25.07 1.67
CA ALA A 103 24.04 25.81 2.89
C ALA A 103 24.27 24.99 4.17
N VAL A 104 23.86 23.72 4.18
CA VAL A 104 24.04 22.81 5.32
C VAL A 104 25.52 22.48 5.54
N LEU A 105 26.28 22.32 4.46
CA LEU A 105 27.71 22.03 4.53
C LEU A 105 28.52 23.24 5.02
N GLU A 106 28.20 24.44 4.57
CA GLU A 106 28.87 25.67 5.02
C GLU A 106 28.61 25.96 6.50
N GLU A 107 27.38 25.71 6.97
CA GLU A 107 27.02 25.80 8.40
C GLU A 107 27.75 24.75 9.24
N GLY A 108 27.75 23.49 8.81
CA GLY A 108 28.33 22.38 9.58
C GLY A 108 29.86 22.30 9.55
N LEU A 109 30.50 22.76 8.46
CA LEU A 109 31.95 22.71 8.26
C LEU A 109 32.64 24.04 8.57
N GLY A 110 31.88 25.10 8.82
CA GLY A 110 32.41 26.40 9.24
C GLY A 110 33.28 27.04 8.16
N ARG A 111 32.64 27.58 7.13
CA ARG A 111 33.26 28.60 6.28
C ARG A 111 32.39 29.86 6.20
N ALA A 112 32.33 30.56 7.33
CA ALA A 112 32.16 32.00 7.34
C ALA A 112 32.88 32.58 8.56
N SER A 113 34.08 33.09 8.31
CA SER A 113 34.71 34.17 9.10
C SER A 113 34.34 35.49 8.43
#